data_AF-A0A3E0N5T6-F1
#
_entry.id   AF-A0A3E0N5T6-F1
#
_cell.length_a   1.000
_cell.length_b   1.000
_cell.length_c   1.000
_cell.angle_alpha   90.00
_cell.angle_beta   90.00
_cell.angle_gamma   90.00
#
_symmetry.space_group_name_H-M   'P 1'
#
loop_
_entity.id
_entity.type
_entity.pdbx_description
1 polymer ?
#
loop_
_entity_poly.entity_id
_entity_poly.type
_entity_poly.pdbx_seq_one_letter_code
_entity_poly.pdbx_strand_id
1 'polypeptide(L)' 'DERYGLFYEAETMLMQEMPIIPIYTYTSKHLVHPSVEGIYPNLMDSLNLKYVKLHPERRLNGEAN' A
#
# COMPACT_ATOMS: atom_id res chain seq x y z
N ASP A 1 7.39 -11.85 -22.23
CA ASP A 1 8.02 -13.08 -21.71
C ASP A 1 9.52 -12.93 -21.47
N GLU A 2 10.30 -12.44 -22.44
CA GLU A 2 11.75 -12.16 -22.24
C GLU A 2 12.06 -11.33 -20.98
N ARG A 3 11.30 -10.26 -20.72
CA ARG A 3 11.49 -9.41 -19.54
C ARG A 3 11.37 -10.18 -18.22
N TYR A 4 10.45 -11.15 -18.14
CA TYR A 4 10.26 -11.94 -16.93
C TYR A 4 11.38 -12.98 -16.76
N GLY A 5 11.90 -13.53 -17.86
CA GLY A 5 13.06 -14.42 -17.83
C GLY A 5 14.31 -13.73 -17.26
N LEU A 6 14.59 -12.49 -17.69
CA LEU A 6 15.70 -11.70 -17.17
C LEU A 6 15.56 -11.38 -15.67
N PHE A 7 14.34 -11.06 -15.21
CA PHE A 7 14.11 -10.83 -13.78
C PHE A 7 14.29 -12.10 -12.94
N TYR A 8 13.89 -13.25 -13.46
CA TYR A 8 14.08 -14.54 -12.78
C TYR A 8 15.55 -14.91 -12.63
N GLU A 9 16.35 -14.68 -13.68
CA GLU A 9 17.79 -14.91 -13.64
C GLU A 9 18.47 -14.00 -12.60
N ALA A 10 18.13 -12.71 -12.59
CA ALA A 10 18.65 -11.74 -11.62
C ALA A 10 18.25 -12.06 -10.17
N GLU A 11 17.00 -12.47 -9.92
CA GLU A 11 16.53 -12.90 -8.60
C GLU A 11 17.30 -14.14 -8.12
N THR A 12 17.57 -15.09 -9.02
CA THR A 12 18.35 -16.30 -8.72
C THR A 12 19.79 -15.96 -8.30
N MET A 13 20.47 -15.07 -9.03
CA MET A 13 21.83 -14.61 -8.65
C MET A 13 21.82 -13.91 -7.29
N LEU A 14 20.83 -13.04 -7.04
CA LEU A 14 20.70 -12.32 -5.77
C LEU A 14 20.52 -13.28 -4.58
N MET A 15 19.77 -14.36 -4.74
CA MET A 15 19.59 -15.39 -3.71
C MET A 15 20.86 -16.23 -3.47
N GLN A 16 21.65 -16.51 -4.52
CA GLN A 16 22.88 -17.30 -4.41
C GLN A 16 24.01 -16.53 -3.70
N GLU A 17 24.15 -15.24 -4.01
CA GLU A 17 25.21 -14.41 -3.42
C GLU A 17 24.85 -13.89 -2.02
N MET A 18 23.55 -13.93 -1.65
CA MET A 18 23.01 -13.38 -0.40
C MET A 18 23.59 -12.02 0.05
N PRO A 19 23.75 -11.00 -0.83
CA PRO A 19 24.30 -9.71 -0.43
C PRO A 19 23.29 -8.88 0.40
N ILE A 20 21.99 -9.20 0.31
CA ILE A 20 20.89 -8.58 1.04
C ILE A 20 19.98 -9.68 1.58
N ILE A 21 19.69 -9.65 2.88
CA ILE A 21 18.76 -10.58 3.53
C ILE A 21 17.38 -9.92 3.61
N PRO A 22 16.37 -10.39 2.86
CA PRO A 22 15.01 -9.86 2.97
C PRO A 22 14.36 -10.35 4.27
N ILE A 23 14.17 -9.46 5.23
CA ILE A 23 13.56 -9.79 6.54
C ILE A 23 12.02 -9.68 6.47
N TYR A 24 11.49 -8.76 5.65
CA TYR A 24 10.05 -8.52 5.52
C TYR A 24 9.71 -7.77 4.23
N THR A 25 8.50 -7.96 3.74
CA THR A 25 7.85 -7.11 2.73
C THR A 25 6.84 -6.22 3.41
N TYR A 26 6.91 -4.91 3.16
CA TYR A 26 5.95 -3.97 3.74
C TYR A 26 4.55 -4.17 3.14
N THR A 27 3.54 -4.21 4.02
CA THR A 27 2.13 -4.13 3.62
C THR A 27 1.58 -2.77 4.00
N SER A 28 1.02 -2.03 3.05
CA SER A 28 0.32 -0.79 3.34
C SER A 28 -1.02 -1.07 4.03
N LYS A 29 -1.26 -0.44 5.18
CA LYS A 29 -2.53 -0.47 5.91
C LYS A 29 -3.09 0.93 5.97
N HIS A 30 -4.31 1.13 5.46
CA HIS A 30 -4.97 2.43 5.47
C HIS A 30 -6.07 2.45 6.52
N LEU A 31 -5.89 3.22 7.59
CA LEU A 31 -6.95 3.50 8.55
C LEU A 31 -7.67 4.79 8.13
N VAL A 32 -8.86 4.66 7.56
CA VAL A 32 -9.64 5.78 7.04
C VAL A 32 -10.92 5.93 7.86
N HIS A 33 -11.17 7.14 8.36
CA HIS A 33 -12.38 7.46 9.10
C HIS A 33 -13.60 7.47 8.15
N PRO A 34 -14.81 7.00 8.56
CA PRO A 34 -16.00 6.93 7.70
C PRO A 34 -16.45 8.26 7.08
N SER A 35 -16.08 9.38 7.70
CA SER A 35 -16.34 10.72 7.15
C SER A 35 -15.50 11.08 5.93
N VAL A 36 -14.42 10.34 5.69
CA VAL A 36 -13.48 10.64 4.61
C VAL A 36 -13.92 9.91 3.34
N GLU A 37 -14.10 10.68 2.28
CA GLU A 37 -14.39 10.16 0.95
C GLU A 37 -13.32 10.61 -0.03
N GLY A 38 -12.98 9.74 -0.99
CA GLY A 38 -12.02 10.05 -2.06
C GLY A 38 -10.57 9.68 -1.77
N ILE A 39 -10.29 8.99 -0.66
CA ILE A 39 -8.98 8.34 -0.44
C ILE A 39 -9.01 6.94 -1.05
N TYR A 40 -8.15 6.71 -2.04
CA TYR A 40 -7.97 5.41 -2.67
C TYR A 40 -6.52 4.95 -2.54
N PRO A 41 -6.27 3.67 -2.23
CA PRO A 41 -4.93 3.12 -2.19
C PRO A 41 -4.33 3.10 -3.60
N ASN A 42 -3.03 3.35 -3.71
CA ASN A 42 -2.29 3.22 -4.97
C ASN A 42 -0.99 2.45 -4.76
N LEU A 43 -0.41 1.97 -5.86
CA LEU A 43 0.80 1.13 -5.85
C LEU A 43 2.00 1.80 -5.18
N MET A 44 2.08 3.14 -5.26
CA MET A 44 3.17 3.92 -4.67
C MET A 44 2.88 4.36 -3.23
N ASP A 45 1.74 3.96 -2.69
CA ASP A 45 1.22 4.39 -1.39
C ASP A 45 1.21 5.92 -1.19
N SER A 46 1.05 6.68 -2.27
CA SER A 46 1.08 8.14 -2.24
C SER A 46 -0.26 8.73 -1.84
N LEU A 47 -0.30 9.56 -0.80
CA LEU A 47 -1.55 10.16 -0.35
C LEU A 47 -1.98 11.33 -1.25
N ASN A 48 -2.98 11.12 -2.09
CA ASN A 48 -3.55 12.18 -2.93
C ASN A 48 -4.75 12.83 -2.24
N LEU A 49 -4.57 14.05 -1.73
CA LEU A 49 -5.60 14.79 -1.00
C LEU A 49 -6.50 15.69 -1.88
N LYS A 50 -6.18 15.84 -3.17
CA LYS A 50 -6.87 16.80 -4.05
C LYS A 50 -8.37 16.54 -4.20
N TYR A 51 -8.76 15.27 -4.15
CA TYR A 51 -10.15 14.83 -4.34
C TYR A 51 -10.81 14.37 -3.04
N VAL A 52 -10.14 14.60 -1.90
CA VAL A 52 -10.62 14.16 -0.60
C VAL A 52 -11.66 15.15 -0.07
N LYS A 53 -12.76 14.61 0.43
CA LYS A 53 -13.84 15.37 1.06
C LYS A 53 -14.19 14.78 2.42
N LEU A 54 -14.64 15.65 3.32
CA LEU A 54 -15.15 15.27 4.63
C LEU A 54 -16.66 15.46 4.68
N HIS A 55 -17.35 14.43 5.14
CA HIS A 55 -18.80 14.41 5.36
C HIS A 55 -19.06 14.46 6.87
N PRO A 56 -19.32 15.65 7.45
CA PRO A 56 -19.44 15.84 8.90
C PRO A 56 -20.58 15.03 9.54
N GLU A 57 -21.58 14.63 8.74
CA GLU A 57 -22.70 13.78 9.15
C GLU A 57 -22.33 12.29 9.33
N ARG A 58 -21.20 11.83 8.77
CA ARG A 58 -20.76 10.44 8.90
C ARG A 58 -19.92 10.27 10.16
N ARG A 59 -20.48 9.59 11.16
CA ARG A 59 -19.80 9.27 12.42
C ARG A 59 -19.35 7.81 12.46
N LEU A 60 -18.42 7.51 13.36
CA LEU A 60 -18.08 6.13 13.69
C LEU A 60 -19.29 5.50 14.39
N ASN A 61 -19.61 4.25 14.04
CA ASN A 61 -20.74 3.49 14.60
C ASN A 61 -20.62 3.18 16.12
N GLY A 62 -19.72 3.86 16.85
CA GLY A 62 -19.45 3.71 18.28
C GLY A 62 -19.77 4.95 19.13
N GLU A 63 -20.26 6.06 18.55
CA GLU A 63 -20.69 7.26 19.31
C GLU A 63 -22.17 7.22 19.74
N ALA A 64 -22.66 6.03 20.07
CA ALA A 64 -23.94 5.84 20.75
C ALA A 64 -23.67 5.17 22.11
N ASN A 65 -23.28 5.97 23.09
CA ASN A 65 -23.50 5.76 24.52
C ASN A 65 -23.53 7.13 25.21
#